data_AF-A0A538GI55-F1
#
_entry.id   AF-A0A538GI55-F1
#
_cell.length_a   1.000
_cell.length_b   1.000
_cell.length_c   1.000
_cell.angle_alpha   90.00
_cell.angle_beta   90.00
_cell.angle_gamma   90.00
#
_symmetry.space_group_name_H-M   'P 1'
#
loop_
_entity.id
_entity.type
_entity.pdbx_description
1 polymer ?
#
loop_
_entity_poly.entity_id
_entity_poly.type
_entity_poly.pdbx_seq_one_letter_code
_entity_poly.pdbx_strand_id
1 'polypeptide(L)'
;MVTLPEKGVAVADYTIVPVKEVPDMAAEVGMDPAHFQIRFMREPLGLDNFAVTYERFGGGWRAPEGHPHRRGHRHQLQEEVYFLISGRAQAKFDDEIVDLEPWTAVRVPPETARSFRAAGEEDAVFVTIGAPQAGPDDVEFLPDYWQD
;
A
#
# COMPACT_ATOMS: atom_id res chain seq x y z
N MET A 1 -22.67 14.22 0.03
CA MET A 1 -21.77 15.39 0.22
C MET A 1 -21.56 15.54 1.71
N VAL A 2 -20.36 15.27 2.21
CA VAL A 2 -20.00 15.63 3.59
C VAL A 2 -19.40 17.03 3.51
N THR A 3 -20.08 18.00 4.11
CA THR A 3 -19.61 19.39 4.16
C THR A 3 -18.41 19.47 5.11
N LEU A 4 -17.27 19.93 4.61
CA LEU A 4 -16.09 20.19 5.44
C LEU A 4 -16.29 21.48 6.25
N PRO A 5 -15.84 21.55 7.51
CA PRO A 5 -16.02 22.74 8.34
C PRO A 5 -15.20 23.94 7.84
N GLU A 6 -15.78 25.14 7.91
CA GLU A 6 -15.10 26.40 7.56
C GLU A 6 -13.99 26.77 8.57
N LYS A 7 -12.92 27.37 8.06
CA LYS A 7 -11.75 27.78 8.84
C LYS A 7 -12.11 28.87 9.85
N GLY A 8 -11.93 28.58 11.14
CA GLY A 8 -11.90 29.62 12.17
C GLY A 8 -12.44 29.28 13.55
N VAL A 9 -12.52 28.01 13.97
CA VAL A 9 -12.71 27.62 15.38
C VAL A 9 -12.01 26.27 15.59
N ALA A 10 -11.25 26.09 16.68
CA ALA A 10 -10.75 24.77 17.10
C ALA A 10 -11.92 23.95 17.67
N VAL A 11 -12.47 23.00 16.91
CA VAL A 11 -13.71 22.26 17.30
C VAL A 11 -13.61 20.73 17.16
N ALA A 12 -12.50 20.14 16.71
CA ALA A 12 -12.46 18.69 16.49
C ALA A 12 -11.11 18.05 16.82
N ASP A 13 -11.11 17.07 17.74
CA ASP A 13 -10.00 16.13 18.03
C ASP A 13 -9.91 14.99 16.99
N TYR A 14 -10.45 15.19 15.79
CA TYR A 14 -10.48 14.20 14.73
C TYR A 14 -10.06 14.78 13.40
N THR A 15 -9.48 13.93 12.55
CA THR A 15 -9.00 14.32 11.22
C THR A 15 -9.81 13.61 10.15
N ILE A 16 -10.22 14.35 9.12
CA ILE A 16 -10.86 13.81 7.92
C ILE A 16 -10.01 14.22 6.73
N VAL A 17 -9.56 13.24 5.95
CA VAL A 17 -8.80 13.47 4.73
C VAL A 17 -9.47 12.74 3.57
N PRO A 18 -9.85 13.44 2.49
CA PRO A 18 -10.23 12.79 1.24
C PRO A 18 -8.99 12.10 0.65
N VAL A 19 -9.00 10.77 0.53
CA VAL A 19 -7.83 9.98 0.05
C VAL A 19 -7.27 10.51 -1.27
N LYS A 20 -8.14 10.97 -2.19
CA LYS A 20 -7.75 11.56 -3.49
C LYS A 20 -6.91 12.84 -3.39
N GLU A 21 -6.95 13.54 -2.24
CA GLU A 21 -6.23 14.78 -1.98
C GLU A 21 -4.87 14.52 -1.30
N VAL A 22 -4.64 13.30 -0.80
CA VAL A 22 -3.32 12.88 -0.32
C VAL A 22 -2.41 12.69 -1.52
N PRO A 23 -1.18 13.26 -1.54
CA PRO A 23 -0.26 13.08 -2.67
C PRO A 23 -0.03 11.62 -3.05
N ASP A 24 0.03 11.35 -4.34
CA ASP A 24 0.49 10.06 -4.86
C ASP A 24 2.02 10.04 -4.85
N MET A 25 2.57 9.09 -4.10
CA MET A 25 4.00 8.99 -3.84
C MET A 25 4.69 7.93 -4.72
N ALA A 26 4.00 7.35 -5.71
CA ALA A 26 4.53 6.27 -6.55
C ALA A 26 5.90 6.59 -7.15
N ALA A 27 6.05 7.76 -7.80
CA ALA A 27 7.32 8.19 -8.39
C ALA A 27 8.43 8.31 -7.34
N GLU A 28 8.11 8.83 -6.15
CA GLU A 28 9.10 9.11 -5.10
C GLU A 28 9.58 7.85 -4.39
N VAL A 29 8.76 6.79 -4.40
CA VAL A 29 9.19 5.45 -3.99
C VAL A 29 9.78 4.64 -5.16
N GLY A 30 10.06 5.29 -6.30
CA GLY A 30 10.70 4.66 -7.45
C GLY A 30 9.81 3.69 -8.23
N MET A 31 8.48 3.87 -8.16
CA MET A 31 7.50 3.13 -8.96
C MET A 31 6.95 4.01 -10.09
N ASP A 32 6.51 3.37 -11.17
CA ASP A 32 5.83 4.04 -12.29
C ASP A 32 4.38 4.44 -11.90
N PRO A 33 4.05 5.75 -11.83
CA PRO A 33 2.72 6.23 -11.46
C PRO A 33 1.62 5.88 -12.48
N ALA A 34 1.96 5.45 -13.71
CA ALA A 34 0.99 4.95 -14.67
C ALA A 34 0.40 3.58 -14.27
N HIS A 35 1.16 2.80 -13.49
CA HIS A 35 0.84 1.41 -13.13
C HIS A 35 0.76 1.15 -11.63
N PHE A 36 1.07 2.15 -10.81
CA PHE A 36 0.93 2.06 -9.35
C PHE A 36 0.57 3.40 -8.75
N GLN A 37 -0.21 3.40 -7.68
CA GLN A 37 -0.41 4.55 -6.82
C GLN A 37 -0.19 4.15 -5.38
N ILE A 38 0.41 5.03 -4.59
CA ILE A 38 0.56 4.84 -3.15
C ILE A 38 0.36 6.16 -2.43
N ARG A 39 -0.54 6.18 -1.45
CA ARG A 39 -0.90 7.38 -0.69
C ARG A 39 -0.79 7.09 0.79
N PHE A 40 0.25 7.61 1.42
CA PHE A 40 0.50 7.46 2.85
C PHE A 40 -0.39 8.42 3.64
N MET A 41 -1.27 7.88 4.48
CA MET A 41 -2.23 8.70 5.24
C MET A 41 -1.80 8.94 6.69
N ARG A 42 -0.63 8.44 7.11
CA ARG A 42 -0.08 8.64 8.46
C ARG A 42 -0.06 10.11 8.89
N GLU A 43 0.66 10.96 8.15
CA GLU A 43 0.75 12.39 8.48
C GLU A 43 -0.55 13.14 8.22
N PRO A 44 -1.24 12.97 7.07
CA PRO A 44 -2.52 13.64 6.82
C PRO A 44 -3.58 13.36 7.88
N LEU A 45 -3.61 12.16 8.47
CA LEU A 45 -4.56 11.81 9.54
C LEU A 45 -4.06 12.15 10.94
N GLY A 46 -2.77 12.44 11.12
CA GLY A 46 -2.15 12.66 12.44
C GLY A 46 -2.11 11.39 13.29
N LEU A 47 -1.77 10.24 12.70
CA LEU A 47 -1.68 8.97 13.43
C LEU A 47 -0.36 8.86 14.21
N ASP A 48 -0.44 8.34 15.44
CA ASP A 48 0.73 8.15 16.33
C ASP A 48 1.24 6.70 16.41
N ASN A 49 0.32 5.72 16.33
CA ASN A 49 0.62 4.33 16.69
C ASN A 49 0.74 3.39 15.49
N PHE A 50 0.13 3.76 14.37
CA PHE A 50 0.04 2.93 13.17
C PHE A 50 -0.04 3.82 11.94
N ALA A 51 0.19 3.22 10.77
CA ALA A 51 0.01 3.87 9.48
C ALA A 51 -1.19 3.24 8.75
N VAL A 52 -1.83 4.05 7.91
CA VAL A 52 -2.79 3.56 6.91
C VAL A 52 -2.32 4.06 5.54
N THR A 53 -2.30 3.17 4.57
CA THR A 53 -1.84 3.44 3.21
C THR A 53 -2.90 2.97 2.21
N TYR A 54 -3.20 3.80 1.22
CA TYR A 54 -3.96 3.38 0.04
C TYR A 54 -2.98 2.97 -1.05
N GLU A 55 -3.23 1.84 -1.69
CA GLU A 55 -2.42 1.34 -2.80
C GLU A 55 -3.31 0.90 -3.96
N ARG A 56 -2.94 1.26 -5.19
CA ARG A 56 -3.57 0.75 -6.41
C ARG A 56 -2.51 0.14 -7.31
N PHE A 57 -2.69 -1.13 -7.65
CA PHE A 57 -1.86 -1.85 -8.62
C PHE A 57 -2.59 -1.89 -9.97
N GLY A 58 -1.90 -1.49 -11.03
CA GLY A 58 -2.43 -1.42 -12.39
C GLY A 58 -2.79 -2.79 -12.95
N GLY A 59 -4.04 -2.95 -13.38
CA GLY A 59 -4.49 -4.11 -14.16
C GLY A 59 -3.88 -4.16 -15.56
N GLY A 60 -3.84 -5.36 -16.16
CA GLY A 60 -3.37 -5.57 -17.53
C GLY A 60 -1.87 -5.32 -17.73
N TRP A 61 -1.13 -5.09 -16.65
CA TRP A 61 0.28 -4.75 -16.70
C TRP A 61 1.14 -5.76 -15.92
N ARG A 62 2.32 -6.00 -16.48
CA ARG A 62 3.39 -6.77 -15.85
C ARG A 62 4.68 -5.97 -16.00
N ALA A 63 5.36 -5.80 -14.88
CA ALA A 63 6.63 -5.10 -14.86
C ALA A 63 7.67 -5.84 -15.72
N PRO A 64 8.42 -5.15 -16.60
CA PRO A 64 9.51 -5.77 -17.34
C PRO A 64 10.62 -6.21 -16.39
N GLU A 65 11.50 -7.09 -16.85
CA GLU A 65 12.68 -7.56 -16.11
C GLU A 65 13.56 -6.38 -15.65
N GLY A 66 14.08 -6.45 -14.43
CA GLY A 66 14.89 -5.39 -13.81
C GLY A 66 14.12 -4.11 -13.42
N HIS A 67 12.80 -4.05 -13.62
CA HIS A 67 12.01 -2.90 -13.22
C HIS A 67 11.74 -2.90 -11.71
N PRO A 68 11.83 -1.75 -11.01
CA PRO A 68 11.55 -1.64 -9.57
C PRO A 68 10.23 -2.23 -9.06
N HIS A 69 9.20 -2.37 -9.90
CA HIS A 69 7.93 -2.98 -9.53
C HIS A 69 8.02 -4.50 -9.32
N ARG A 70 9.11 -5.14 -9.75
CA ARG A 70 9.39 -6.54 -9.44
C ARG A 70 9.92 -6.74 -8.02
N ARG A 71 10.24 -5.68 -7.28
CA ARG A 71 10.79 -5.79 -5.93
C ARG A 71 9.74 -6.31 -4.94
N GLY A 72 10.22 -6.97 -3.91
CA GLY A 72 9.48 -7.20 -2.68
C GLY A 72 10.04 -6.35 -1.55
N HIS A 73 9.44 -6.49 -0.39
CA HIS A 73 9.96 -5.92 0.84
C HIS A 73 9.61 -6.76 2.06
N ARG A 74 10.34 -6.55 3.14
CA ARG A 74 10.02 -7.00 4.49
C ARG A 74 10.31 -5.89 5.49
N HIS A 75 9.76 -6.01 6.69
CA HIS A 75 10.03 -5.09 7.79
C HIS A 75 10.85 -5.73 8.89
N GLN A 76 11.49 -4.90 9.71
CA GLN A 76 12.11 -5.34 10.96
C GLN A 76 11.11 -5.31 12.13
N LEU A 77 10.17 -4.37 12.11
CA LEU A 77 9.26 -4.08 13.22
C LEU A 77 7.79 -4.17 12.83
N GLN A 78 7.39 -3.65 11.67
CA GLN A 78 5.96 -3.53 11.34
C GLN A 78 5.32 -4.87 10.98
N GLU A 79 4.28 -5.23 11.74
CA GLU A 79 3.25 -6.13 11.26
C GLU A 79 2.29 -5.33 10.38
N GLU A 80 1.91 -5.89 9.23
CA GLU A 80 0.97 -5.24 8.33
C GLU A 80 -0.24 -6.12 8.01
N VAL A 81 -1.40 -5.48 7.84
CA VAL A 81 -2.61 -6.08 7.29
C VAL A 81 -2.93 -5.41 5.96
N TYR A 82 -2.96 -6.20 4.90
CA TYR A 82 -3.37 -5.79 3.56
C TYR A 82 -4.82 -6.18 3.35
N PHE A 83 -5.69 -5.19 3.13
CA PHE A 83 -7.09 -5.42 2.83
C PHE A 83 -7.36 -5.11 1.36
N LEU A 84 -7.62 -6.14 0.55
CA LEU A 84 -8.03 -6.00 -0.85
C LEU A 84 -9.50 -5.54 -0.88
N ILE A 85 -9.75 -4.33 -1.35
CA ILE A 85 -11.09 -3.73 -1.40
C ILE A 85 -11.78 -4.04 -2.73
N SER A 86 -11.06 -3.95 -3.85
CA SER A 86 -11.60 -4.17 -5.20
C SER A 86 -10.57 -4.75 -6.15
N GLY A 87 -11.06 -5.37 -7.23
CA GLY A 87 -10.25 -6.09 -8.20
C GLY A 87 -9.77 -7.44 -7.66
N ARG A 88 -8.87 -8.08 -8.40
CA ARG A 88 -8.21 -9.33 -7.99
C ARG A 88 -6.71 -9.09 -7.92
N ALA A 89 -6.03 -9.77 -7.01
CA ALA A 89 -4.59 -9.60 -6.85
C ALA A 89 -3.89 -10.95 -6.73
N GLN A 90 -2.59 -10.95 -7.01
CA GLN A 90 -1.69 -11.99 -6.55
C GLN A 90 -0.80 -11.38 -5.48
N ALA A 91 -0.69 -12.07 -4.36
CA ALA A 91 0.27 -11.77 -3.31
C ALA A 91 1.36 -12.83 -3.32
N LYS A 92 2.61 -12.40 -3.35
CA LYS A 92 3.74 -13.30 -3.14
C LYS A 92 4.24 -13.13 -1.71
N PHE A 93 4.36 -14.23 -0.99
CA PHE A 93 4.89 -14.31 0.37
C PHE A 93 6.02 -15.34 0.39
N ASP A 94 7.24 -14.88 0.61
CA ASP A 94 8.46 -15.65 0.39
C ASP A 94 8.46 -16.35 -0.99
N ASP A 95 8.29 -17.67 -1.05
CA ASP A 95 8.23 -18.45 -2.29
C ASP A 95 6.79 -18.81 -2.74
N GLU A 96 5.79 -18.47 -1.94
CA GLU A 96 4.38 -18.80 -2.21
C GLU A 96 3.68 -17.66 -2.96
N ILE A 97 2.86 -18.00 -3.96
CA ILE A 97 1.98 -17.04 -4.65
C ILE A 97 0.54 -17.45 -4.36
N VAL A 98 -0.24 -16.50 -3.82
CA VAL A 98 -1.64 -16.68 -3.45
C VAL A 98 -2.51 -15.72 -4.26
N ASP A 99 -3.56 -16.24 -4.87
CA ASP A 99 -4.59 -15.43 -5.51
C ASP A 99 -5.58 -14.90 -4.46
N LEU A 100 -5.87 -13.60 -4.52
CA LEU A 100 -6.78 -12.91 -3.61
C LEU A 100 -8.02 -12.43 -4.37
N GLU A 101 -9.17 -12.61 -3.74
CA GLU A 101 -10.46 -12.07 -4.19
C GLU A 101 -10.81 -10.79 -3.41
N PRO A 102 -11.65 -9.90 -3.97
CA PRO A 102 -12.12 -8.71 -3.25
C PRO A 102 -12.64 -9.03 -1.84
N TRP A 103 -12.45 -8.10 -0.92
CA TRP A 103 -12.82 -8.24 0.50
C TRP A 103 -12.01 -9.28 1.27
N THR A 104 -10.77 -9.52 0.86
CA THR A 104 -9.82 -10.39 1.56
C THR A 104 -8.82 -9.56 2.35
N ALA A 105 -8.62 -9.88 3.62
CA ALA A 105 -7.57 -9.33 4.46
C ALA A 105 -6.46 -10.35 4.68
N VAL A 106 -5.20 -9.94 4.53
CA VAL A 106 -4.03 -10.77 4.80
C VAL A 106 -3.16 -10.08 5.84
N ARG A 107 -2.89 -10.75 6.95
CA ARG A 107 -1.90 -10.33 7.93
C ARG A 107 -0.52 -10.86 7.51
N VAL A 108 0.49 -10.01 7.56
CA VAL A 108 1.87 -10.36 7.22
C VAL A 108 2.78 -9.95 8.39
N PRO A 109 3.53 -10.88 8.99
CA PRO A 109 4.53 -10.54 10.00
C PRO A 109 5.68 -9.74 9.39
N PRO A 110 6.49 -9.02 10.20
CA PRO A 110 7.58 -8.18 9.70
C PRO A 110 8.53 -8.92 8.75
N GLU A 111 9.04 -10.08 9.18
CA GLU A 111 10.13 -10.80 8.50
C GLU A 111 9.72 -11.51 7.20
N THR A 112 8.43 -11.64 6.92
CA THR A 112 7.95 -12.27 5.69
C THR A 112 8.13 -11.31 4.51
N ALA A 113 8.96 -11.73 3.54
CA ALA A 113 9.11 -11.02 2.28
C ALA A 113 7.79 -11.04 1.54
N ARG A 114 7.39 -9.89 0.98
CA ARG A 114 6.13 -9.78 0.26
C ARG A 114 6.15 -8.82 -0.89
N SER A 115 5.24 -9.05 -1.83
CA SER A 115 4.92 -8.13 -2.92
C SER A 115 3.54 -8.46 -3.47
N PHE A 116 2.88 -7.47 -4.09
CA PHE A 116 1.53 -7.60 -4.63
C PHE A 116 1.49 -7.12 -6.07
N ARG A 117 0.57 -7.68 -6.86
CA ARG A 117 0.25 -7.20 -8.22
C ARG A 117 -1.20 -7.47 -8.55
N ALA A 118 -1.78 -6.70 -9.47
CA ALA A 118 -3.11 -6.98 -9.99
C ALA A 118 -3.15 -8.31 -10.76
N ALA A 119 -4.25 -9.02 -10.61
CA ALA A 119 -4.57 -10.25 -11.34
C ALA A 119 -5.68 -9.96 -12.36
N GLY A 120 -5.32 -9.95 -13.64
CA GLY A 120 -6.24 -9.63 -14.75
C GLY A 120 -6.15 -8.17 -15.19
N GLU A 121 -7.18 -7.72 -15.91
CA GLU A 121 -7.24 -6.41 -16.57
C GLU A 121 -7.69 -5.27 -15.64
N GLU A 122 -8.36 -5.60 -14.53
CA GLU A 122 -8.84 -4.61 -13.56
C GLU A 122 -7.76 -4.27 -12.53
N ASP A 123 -7.81 -3.04 -12.03
CA ASP A 123 -6.92 -2.61 -10.95
C ASP A 123 -7.22 -3.34 -9.64
N ALA A 124 -6.18 -3.69 -8.90
CA ALA A 124 -6.30 -4.14 -7.52
C ALA A 124 -6.09 -2.97 -6.57
N VAL A 125 -7.04 -2.76 -5.65
CA VAL A 125 -6.98 -1.66 -4.68
C VAL A 125 -6.90 -2.21 -3.27
N PHE A 126 -5.87 -1.80 -2.54
CA PHE A 126 -5.63 -2.17 -1.17
C PHE A 126 -5.75 -0.98 -0.22
N VAL A 127 -6.20 -1.28 1.00
CA VAL A 127 -5.93 -0.47 2.17
C VAL A 127 -5.02 -1.29 3.08
N THR A 128 -3.85 -0.75 3.38
CA THR A 128 -2.82 -1.41 4.17
C THR A 128 -2.68 -0.70 5.51
N ILE A 129 -2.67 -1.46 6.59
CA ILE A 129 -2.47 -0.95 7.95
C ILE A 129 -1.19 -1.57 8.50
N GLY A 130 -0.26 -0.74 8.98
CA GLY A 130 1.00 -1.19 9.57
C GLY A 130 1.18 -0.68 10.99
N ALA A 131 1.58 -1.55 11.92
CA ALA A 131 1.85 -1.21 13.32
C ALA A 131 3.07 -2.00 13.87
N PRO A 132 3.87 -1.41 14.79
CA PRO A 132 3.82 -0.03 15.26
C PRO A 132 4.14 0.97 14.15
N GLN A 133 4.05 2.26 14.39
CA GLN A 133 4.60 3.22 13.43
C GLN A 133 6.12 3.05 13.33
N ALA A 134 6.64 2.95 12.12
CA ALA A 134 8.07 2.88 11.85
C ALA A 134 8.48 3.85 10.73
N GLY A 135 9.78 4.16 10.67
CA GLY A 135 10.37 5.03 9.65
C GLY A 135 10.86 4.23 8.43
N PRO A 136 11.43 4.92 7.41
CA PRO A 136 11.95 4.27 6.20
C PRO A 136 13.00 3.18 6.46
N ASP A 137 13.78 3.31 7.53
CA ASP A 137 14.83 2.35 7.92
C ASP A 137 14.27 0.98 8.36
N ASP A 138 12.96 0.88 8.58
CA ASP A 138 12.29 -0.37 8.90
C ASP A 138 12.12 -1.28 7.67
N VAL A 139 12.23 -0.74 6.46
CA VAL A 139 11.95 -1.47 5.22
C VAL A 139 13.26 -1.98 4.59
N GLU A 140 13.32 -3.28 4.36
CA GLU A 140 14.33 -3.90 3.49
C GLU A 140 13.69 -4.21 2.14
N PHE A 141 14.19 -3.61 1.06
CA PHE A 141 13.75 -3.91 -0.30
C PHE A 141 14.54 -5.07 -0.89
N LEU A 142 13.82 -6.00 -1.52
CA LEU A 142 14.37 -7.18 -2.18
C LEU A 142 14.22 -7.01 -3.70
N PRO A 143 15.30 -6.70 -4.44
CA PRO A 143 15.23 -6.56 -5.89
C PRO A 143 14.86 -7.88 -6.56
N ASP A 144 14.24 -7.81 -7.73
CA ASP A 144 13.92 -8.98 -8.59
C ASP A 144 13.20 -10.12 -7.86
N TYR A 145 12.27 -9.76 -6.97
CA TYR A 145 11.50 -10.70 -6.18
C TYR A 145 10.44 -11.44 -7.02
N TRP A 146 9.79 -10.74 -7.95
CA TRP A 146 9.01 -11.38 -9.01
C TRP A 146 9.92 -11.78 -10.18
N GLN A 147 10.05 -13.08 -10.41
CA GLN A 147 10.96 -13.65 -11.42
C GLN A 147 10.23 -14.28 -12.61
N ASP A 148 8.89 -14.26 -12.60
CA ASP A 148 8.04 -14.75 -13.67
C ASP A 148 7.76 -13.71 -14.76
#